data_AF-I4ERM4-F1
#
_entry.id   AF-I4ERM4-F1
#
_cell.length_a   1.000
_cell.length_b   1.000
_cell.length_c   1.000
_cell.angle_alpha   90.00
_cell.angle_beta   90.00
_cell.angle_gamma   90.00
#
_symmetry.space_group_name_H-M   'P 1'
#
loop_
_entity.id
_entity.type
_entity.pdbx_description
1 polymer ?
#
loop_
_entity_poly.entity_id
_entity_poly.type
_entity_poly.pdbx_seq_one_letter_code
_entity_poly.pdbx_strand_id
1 'polypeptide(L)'
;MPSGLESLWRAHHQAPGEPGYVVVAVASAEFADGTVVQLPPPVRRPTGWVAEVHLPGPGQAPSRVLIADAAVPGAPVLWYVVLPAPGTASEVDLVAFSTPDRAEGDVLDEAGLQALGIDWSNQVGAMRWDAATGLVRQVYVAPAFRRLGVATKVGWAVACVAAGRGWPALQADGQRTDLGEAWVAGRRDGWRTHVPERTGWSPPMTRPEDTTGVPRRNLEPDPT
;
A
#
# COMPACT_ATOMS: atom_id res chain seq x y z
N MET A 1 20.94 15.97 7.11
CA MET A 1 19.74 15.13 6.89
C MET A 1 18.59 16.10 6.74
N PRO A 2 18.00 16.29 5.55
CA PRO A 2 16.97 17.31 5.39
C PRO A 2 15.76 16.93 6.23
N SER A 3 15.40 17.82 7.15
CA SER A 3 14.36 17.68 8.17
C SER A 3 13.09 18.43 7.77
N GLY A 4 12.59 18.18 6.56
CA GLY A 4 11.35 18.76 6.05
C GLY A 4 10.34 17.66 5.75
N LEU A 5 9.05 17.92 5.96
CA LEU A 5 7.97 17.07 5.48
C LEU A 5 8.21 16.81 3.99
N GLU A 6 8.65 15.60 3.63
CA GLU A 6 8.83 15.23 2.23
C GLU A 6 7.46 15.32 1.56
N SER A 7 7.32 16.23 0.60
CA SER A 7 6.12 16.33 -0.22
C SER A 7 6.05 15.12 -1.14
N LEU A 8 4.86 14.54 -1.31
CA LEU A 8 4.63 13.41 -2.19
C LEU A 8 4.01 13.89 -3.51
N TRP A 9 4.86 14.08 -4.52
CA TRP A 9 4.41 14.40 -5.88
C TRP A 9 4.47 13.17 -6.79
N ARG A 10 3.88 13.26 -7.98
CA ARG A 10 3.70 12.13 -8.90
C ARG A 10 4.18 12.47 -10.30
N ALA A 11 5.05 11.64 -10.87
CA ALA A 11 5.38 11.65 -12.28
C ALA A 11 4.45 10.72 -13.05
N HIS A 12 3.77 11.24 -14.07
CA HIS A 12 2.94 10.46 -14.99
C HIS A 12 3.70 10.28 -16.30
N HIS A 13 3.91 9.02 -16.70
CA HIS A 13 4.52 8.64 -17.96
C HIS A 13 3.47 7.96 -18.83
N GLN A 14 3.13 8.58 -19.96
CA GLN A 14 2.22 8.00 -20.94
C GLN A 14 2.85 8.02 -22.33
N ALA A 15 2.79 6.89 -23.04
CA ALA A 15 3.21 6.83 -24.43
C ALA A 15 2.13 7.46 -25.33
N PRO A 16 2.50 8.30 -26.32
CA PRO A 16 1.51 8.86 -27.26
C PRO A 16 0.74 7.76 -27.98
N GLY A 17 -0.60 7.83 -27.93
CA GLY A 17 -1.47 6.87 -28.62
C GLY A 17 -1.72 5.55 -27.87
N GLU A 18 -1.10 5.34 -26.71
CA GLU A 18 -1.37 4.17 -25.87
C GLU A 18 -2.37 4.49 -24.75
N PRO A 19 -3.28 3.56 -24.43
CA PRO A 19 -4.22 3.74 -23.33
C PRO A 19 -3.54 3.61 -21.96
N GLY A 20 -2.41 2.90 -21.88
CA GLY A 20 -1.70 2.63 -20.64
C GLY A 20 -0.77 3.77 -20.21
N TYR A 21 -0.51 3.85 -18.91
CA TYR A 21 0.40 4.82 -18.32
C TYR A 21 1.04 4.27 -17.05
N VAL A 22 2.14 4.90 -16.65
CA VAL A 22 2.86 4.59 -15.42
C VAL A 22 2.88 5.81 -14.53
N VAL A 23 2.57 5.62 -13.25
CA VAL A 23 2.65 6.67 -12.24
C VAL A 23 3.77 6.32 -11.27
N VAL A 24 4.71 7.24 -11.08
CA VAL A 24 5.80 7.13 -10.09
C VAL A 24 5.57 8.16 -9.00
N ALA A 25 5.38 7.71 -7.77
CA ALA A 25 5.30 8.56 -6.59
C ALA A 25 6.71 8.89 -6.09
N VAL A 26 6.95 10.16 -5.76
CA VAL A 26 8.26 10.71 -5.38
C VAL A 26 8.12 11.51 -4.10
N ALA A 27 8.86 11.11 -3.07
CA ALA A 27 8.99 11.83 -1.82
C ALA A 27 10.20 12.78 -1.91
N SER A 28 9.92 14.06 -2.16
CA SER A 28 10.97 15.09 -2.24
C SER A 28 10.36 16.49 -2.13
N ALA A 29 11.19 17.50 -1.90
CA ALA A 29 10.76 18.90 -1.85
C ALA A 29 10.75 19.60 -3.23
N GLU A 30 10.92 18.86 -4.34
CA GLU A 30 10.99 19.45 -5.68
C GLU A 30 9.64 20.08 -6.11
N PHE A 31 8.54 19.43 -5.74
CA PHE A 31 7.18 19.92 -5.98
C PHE A 31 6.36 19.82 -4.70
N ALA A 32 5.29 20.62 -4.63
CA ALA A 32 4.35 20.57 -3.51
C ALA A 32 3.63 19.21 -3.45
N ASP A 33 3.18 18.83 -2.26
CA ASP A 33 2.45 17.59 -2.03
C ASP A 33 1.22 17.47 -2.95
N GLY A 34 1.00 16.28 -3.51
CA GLY A 34 -0.09 16.01 -4.46
C GLY A 34 0.12 16.54 -5.88
N THR A 35 1.22 17.26 -6.17
CA THR A 35 1.52 17.73 -7.53
C THR A 35 1.63 16.57 -8.51
N VAL A 36 1.02 16.70 -9.68
CA VAL A 36 1.15 15.76 -10.80
C VAL A 36 1.95 16.40 -11.92
N VAL A 37 3.06 15.77 -12.30
CA VAL A 37 3.96 16.21 -13.36
C VAL A 37 3.88 15.20 -14.51
N GLN A 38 3.61 15.67 -15.72
CA GLN A 38 3.68 14.83 -16.91
C GLN A 38 5.12 14.75 -17.39
N LEU A 39 5.66 13.53 -17.50
CA LEU A 39 7.00 13.27 -18.01
C LEU A 39 6.93 12.42 -19.30
N PRO A 40 7.77 12.71 -20.30
CA PRO A 40 7.79 11.92 -21.52
C PRO A 40 8.28 10.49 -21.22
N PRO A 41 7.92 9.50 -22.07
CA PRO A 41 8.55 8.19 -22.04
C PRO A 41 10.07 8.28 -22.38
N PRO A 42 10.88 7.28 -22.00
CA PRO A 42 10.53 6.10 -21.22
C PRO A 42 10.24 6.42 -19.74
N VAL A 43 9.67 5.46 -19.01
CA VAL A 43 9.46 5.57 -17.55
C VAL A 43 10.79 5.87 -16.86
N ARG A 44 10.79 6.87 -15.98
CA ARG A 44 11.95 7.21 -15.16
C ARG A 44 11.55 7.18 -13.70
N ARG A 45 12.50 6.82 -12.85
CA ARG A 45 12.39 6.87 -11.40
C ARG A 45 13.23 8.05 -10.89
N PRO A 46 12.63 9.21 -10.63
CA PRO A 46 13.36 10.35 -10.08
C PRO A 46 14.04 10.00 -8.75
N THR A 47 15.01 10.81 -8.35
CA THR A 47 15.60 10.69 -7.01
C THR A 47 14.49 10.90 -5.97
N GLY A 48 14.41 10.02 -4.97
CA GLY A 48 13.32 10.03 -3.99
C GLY A 48 12.05 9.30 -4.42
N TRP A 49 12.06 8.55 -5.54
CA TRP A 49 10.93 7.68 -5.87
C TRP A 49 10.66 6.66 -4.74
N VAL A 50 9.39 6.47 -4.42
CA VAL A 50 8.94 5.56 -3.35
C VAL A 50 8.09 4.42 -3.88
N ALA A 51 7.29 4.67 -4.92
CA ALA A 51 6.41 3.68 -5.52
C ALA A 51 6.19 3.95 -7.01
N GLU A 52 5.85 2.91 -7.76
CA GLU A 52 5.54 2.95 -9.18
C GLU A 52 4.36 2.01 -9.45
N VAL A 53 3.36 2.46 -10.22
CA VAL A 53 2.21 1.65 -10.64
C VAL A 53 2.06 1.67 -12.15
N HIS A 54 1.82 0.50 -12.73
CA HIS A 54 1.59 0.29 -14.16
C HIS A 54 0.10 0.07 -14.39
N LEU A 55 -0.51 0.93 -15.19
CA LEU A 55 -1.93 0.90 -15.50
C LEU A 55 -2.11 0.57 -16.98
N PRO A 56 -2.70 -0.59 -17.31
CA PRO A 56 -2.95 -0.99 -18.70
C PRO A 56 -3.88 -0.02 -19.45
N GLY A 57 -4.75 0.66 -18.70
CA GLY A 57 -5.59 1.72 -19.21
C GLY A 57 -6.63 2.20 -18.20
N PRO A 58 -7.44 3.19 -18.57
CA PRO A 58 -8.52 3.69 -17.73
C PRO A 58 -9.48 2.56 -17.36
N GLY A 59 -9.98 2.56 -16.11
CA GLY A 59 -10.95 1.56 -15.66
C GLY A 59 -10.37 0.17 -15.34
N GLN A 60 -9.17 -0.17 -15.82
CA GLN A 60 -8.54 -1.49 -15.56
C GLN A 60 -7.73 -1.55 -14.26
N ALA A 61 -7.67 -2.73 -13.65
CA ALA A 61 -6.77 -2.97 -12.51
C ALA A 61 -5.30 -2.73 -12.94
N PRO A 62 -4.44 -2.30 -12.01
CA PRO A 62 -3.00 -2.25 -12.27
C PRO A 62 -2.48 -3.62 -12.70
N SER A 63 -1.48 -3.66 -13.57
CA SER A 63 -0.74 -4.88 -13.90
C SER A 63 0.48 -5.06 -13.00
N ARG A 64 0.99 -3.97 -12.43
CA ARG A 64 2.18 -3.98 -11.58
C ARG A 64 2.21 -2.82 -10.59
N VAL A 65 2.70 -3.07 -9.38
CA VAL A 65 2.99 -2.05 -8.35
C VAL A 65 4.34 -2.35 -7.70
N LEU A 66 5.33 -1.47 -7.88
CA LEU A 66 6.68 -1.62 -7.33
C LEU A 66 6.91 -0.59 -6.24
N ILE A 67 7.53 -1.00 -5.14
CA ILE A 67 7.93 -0.13 -4.04
C ILE A 67 9.46 -0.08 -4.01
N ALA A 68 10.02 1.11 -3.82
CA ALA A 68 11.48 1.27 -3.70
C ALA A 68 12.00 0.51 -2.48
N ASP A 69 13.07 -0.27 -2.65
CA ASP A 69 13.73 -0.93 -1.52
C ASP A 69 14.18 0.09 -0.47
N ALA A 70 14.70 1.24 -0.90
CA ALA A 70 15.07 2.34 -0.01
C ALA A 70 13.90 2.88 0.84
N ALA A 71 12.66 2.79 0.35
CA ALA A 71 11.47 3.24 1.08
C ALA A 71 11.04 2.22 2.16
N VAL A 72 11.33 0.93 1.96
CA VAL A 72 11.00 -0.13 2.92
C VAL A 72 12.12 -1.20 2.97
N PRO A 73 13.32 -0.86 3.49
CA PRO A 73 14.48 -1.75 3.38
C PRO A 73 14.24 -3.10 4.04
N GLY A 74 14.61 -4.18 3.34
CA GLY A 74 14.51 -5.55 3.85
C GLY A 74 13.08 -6.09 3.97
N ALA A 75 12.07 -5.39 3.42
CA ALA A 75 10.73 -5.95 3.30
C ALA A 75 10.71 -7.13 2.32
N PRO A 76 9.86 -8.15 2.55
CA PRO A 76 9.77 -9.30 1.67
C PRO A 76 9.29 -8.91 0.26
N VAL A 77 9.55 -9.79 -0.70
CA VAL A 77 8.92 -9.73 -2.02
C VAL A 77 7.41 -9.86 -1.83
N LEU A 78 6.66 -8.91 -2.39
CA LEU A 78 5.20 -8.93 -2.37
C LEU A 78 4.66 -8.87 -3.80
N TRP A 79 3.66 -9.68 -4.07
CA TRP A 79 2.75 -9.53 -5.19
C TRP A 79 1.33 -9.37 -4.65
N TYR A 80 0.43 -8.85 -5.48
CA TYR A 80 -0.85 -8.32 -5.00
C TYR A 80 -2.04 -8.85 -5.80
N VAL A 81 -3.19 -8.81 -5.16
CA VAL A 81 -4.50 -8.93 -5.81
C VAL A 81 -5.29 -7.68 -5.47
N VAL A 82 -5.90 -7.06 -6.48
CA VAL A 82 -6.78 -5.89 -6.30
C VAL A 82 -8.18 -6.27 -6.74
N LEU A 83 -9.14 -6.21 -5.82
CA LEU A 83 -10.52 -6.65 -6.06
C LEU A 83 -11.55 -5.81 -5.30
N PRO A 84 -12.81 -5.76 -5.75
CA PRO A 84 -13.89 -5.19 -4.96
C PRO A 84 -14.03 -5.93 -3.62
N ALA A 85 -14.25 -5.17 -2.55
CA ALA A 85 -14.50 -5.77 -1.23
C ALA A 85 -15.94 -6.35 -1.19
N PRO A 86 -16.12 -7.56 -0.62
CA PRO A 86 -17.41 -8.23 -0.59
C PRO A 86 -18.45 -7.45 0.21
N GLY A 87 -19.67 -7.38 -0.32
CA GLY A 87 -20.82 -6.75 0.35
C GLY A 87 -20.84 -5.22 0.30
N THR A 88 -19.97 -4.59 -0.50
CA THR A 88 -19.92 -3.12 -0.65
C THR A 88 -19.85 -2.73 -2.12
N ALA A 89 -20.32 -1.53 -2.46
CA ALA A 89 -20.27 -1.02 -3.84
C ALA A 89 -19.00 -0.20 -4.14
N SER A 90 -18.36 0.37 -3.11
CA SER A 90 -17.27 1.33 -3.24
C SER A 90 -15.96 0.88 -2.60
N GLU A 91 -15.96 -0.14 -1.74
CA GLU A 91 -14.72 -0.55 -1.07
C GLU A 91 -13.91 -1.51 -1.94
N VAL A 92 -12.60 -1.36 -1.86
CA VAL A 92 -11.60 -2.11 -2.62
C VAL A 92 -10.62 -2.72 -1.63
N ASP A 93 -10.24 -3.97 -1.90
CA ASP A 93 -9.19 -4.67 -1.21
C ASP A 93 -7.93 -4.74 -2.09
N LEU A 94 -6.79 -4.42 -1.50
CA LEU A 94 -5.48 -4.82 -2.00
C LEU A 94 -4.91 -5.83 -1.02
N VAL A 95 -4.75 -7.07 -1.49
CA VAL A 95 -4.26 -8.20 -0.70
C VAL A 95 -2.87 -8.58 -1.17
N ALA A 96 -1.92 -8.69 -0.24
CA ALA A 96 -0.53 -9.01 -0.51
C ALA A 96 -0.21 -10.45 -0.15
N PHE A 97 0.60 -11.08 -0.99
CA PHE A 97 1.13 -12.43 -0.86
C PHE A 97 2.66 -12.40 -0.99
N SER A 98 3.33 -13.38 -0.39
CA SER A 98 4.80 -13.51 -0.40
C SER A 98 5.19 -14.96 -0.71
N THR A 99 4.80 -15.44 -1.89
CA THR A 99 5.07 -16.80 -2.39
C THR A 99 5.94 -16.74 -3.65
N PRO A 100 6.62 -17.83 -4.05
CA PRO A 100 7.50 -17.84 -5.23
C PRO A 100 6.74 -17.85 -6.58
N ASP A 101 5.41 -17.94 -6.56
CA ASP A 101 4.58 -18.09 -7.76
C ASP A 101 4.56 -16.84 -8.65
N ARG A 102 4.92 -15.67 -8.11
CA ARG A 102 4.87 -14.38 -8.81
C ARG A 102 6.05 -13.50 -8.45
N ALA A 103 6.39 -12.62 -9.39
CA ALA A 103 7.48 -11.68 -9.22
C ALA A 103 7.07 -10.52 -8.31
N GLU A 104 8.07 -9.76 -7.84
CA GLU A 104 7.82 -8.55 -7.07
C GLU A 104 6.95 -7.56 -7.85
N GLY A 105 5.87 -7.18 -7.17
CA GLY A 105 4.94 -6.17 -7.62
C GLY A 105 3.92 -6.63 -8.64
N ASP A 106 3.93 -7.90 -9.04
CA ASP A 106 2.87 -8.42 -9.92
C ASP A 106 1.50 -8.16 -9.28
N VAL A 107 0.53 -7.73 -10.10
CA VAL A 107 -0.85 -7.53 -9.66
C VAL A 107 -1.76 -8.44 -10.47
N LEU A 108 -2.59 -9.20 -9.77
CA LEU A 108 -3.60 -10.05 -10.36
C LEU A 108 -5.01 -9.56 -9.99
N ASP A 109 -5.97 -9.98 -10.80
CA ASP A 109 -7.37 -9.98 -10.43
C ASP A 109 -7.76 -11.30 -9.73
N GLU A 110 -9.03 -11.42 -9.36
CA GLU A 110 -9.55 -12.61 -8.70
C GLU A 110 -9.40 -13.87 -9.57
N ALA A 111 -9.65 -13.77 -10.87
CA ALA A 111 -9.51 -14.90 -11.79
C ALA A 111 -8.05 -15.38 -11.88
N GLY A 112 -7.09 -14.45 -11.90
CA GLY A 112 -5.66 -14.73 -11.87
C GLY A 112 -5.22 -15.42 -10.58
N LEU A 113 -5.76 -15.02 -9.42
CA LEU A 113 -5.50 -15.70 -8.15
C LEU A 113 -6.08 -17.13 -8.15
N GLN A 114 -7.33 -17.28 -8.57
CA GLN A 114 -8.00 -18.59 -8.65
C GLN A 114 -7.23 -19.57 -9.54
N ALA A 115 -6.70 -19.10 -10.67
CA ALA A 115 -5.91 -19.90 -11.60
C ALA A 115 -4.58 -20.41 -10.99
N LEU A 116 -4.02 -19.73 -9.99
CA LEU A 116 -2.82 -20.19 -9.29
C LEU A 116 -3.11 -21.27 -8.25
N GLY A 117 -4.37 -21.44 -7.83
CA GLY A 117 -4.74 -22.38 -6.77
C GLY A 117 -4.16 -22.05 -5.40
N ILE A 118 -3.78 -20.78 -5.17
CA ILE A 118 -3.23 -20.31 -3.90
C ILE A 118 -4.37 -20.01 -2.94
N ASP A 119 -4.31 -20.62 -1.76
CA ASP A 119 -5.29 -20.39 -0.70
C ASP A 119 -5.10 -19.02 -0.03
N TRP A 120 -6.20 -18.39 0.37
CA TRP A 120 -6.21 -17.10 1.06
C TRP A 120 -5.42 -17.08 2.37
N SER A 121 -5.19 -18.23 3.02
CA SER A 121 -4.31 -18.34 4.19
C SER A 121 -2.85 -17.97 3.90
N ASN A 122 -2.44 -17.89 2.63
CA ASN A 122 -1.12 -17.39 2.22
C ASN A 122 -1.03 -15.85 2.20
N GLN A 123 -2.13 -15.16 2.49
CA GLN A 123 -2.15 -13.71 2.62
C GLN A 123 -1.18 -13.27 3.73
N VAL A 124 -0.30 -12.33 3.40
CA VAL A 124 0.67 -11.76 4.37
C VAL A 124 0.29 -10.36 4.82
N GLY A 125 -0.52 -9.65 4.05
CA GLY A 125 -1.09 -8.36 4.43
C GLY A 125 -2.27 -7.98 3.55
N ALA A 126 -3.08 -7.03 3.99
CA ALA A 126 -4.10 -6.40 3.16
C ALA A 126 -4.44 -5.01 3.68
N MET A 127 -5.03 -4.23 2.80
CA MET A 127 -5.62 -2.96 3.15
C MET A 127 -6.91 -2.77 2.36
N ARG A 128 -7.95 -2.34 3.09
CA ARG A 128 -9.27 -2.02 2.56
C ARG A 128 -9.50 -0.53 2.65
N TRP A 129 -10.03 0.05 1.59
CA TRP A 129 -10.45 1.45 1.58
C TRP A 129 -11.66 1.65 0.70
N ASP A 130 -12.39 2.73 0.96
CA ASP A 130 -13.46 3.19 0.10
C ASP A 130 -12.88 4.01 -1.06
N ALA A 131 -13.05 3.54 -2.30
CA ALA A 131 -12.50 4.20 -3.50
C ALA A 131 -13.22 5.51 -3.85
N ALA A 132 -14.41 5.78 -3.30
CA ALA A 132 -15.15 7.02 -3.54
C ALA A 132 -14.74 8.14 -2.57
N THR A 133 -14.22 7.81 -1.39
CA THR A 133 -13.88 8.76 -0.32
C THR A 133 -12.42 8.72 0.11
N GLY A 134 -11.66 7.70 -0.29
CA GLY A 134 -10.29 7.46 0.16
C GLY A 134 -10.20 6.95 1.62
N LEU A 135 -11.32 6.70 2.29
CA LEU A 135 -11.31 6.31 3.69
C LEU A 135 -10.80 4.89 3.87
N VAL A 136 -9.68 4.75 4.56
CA VAL A 136 -9.09 3.47 4.94
C VAL A 136 -9.93 2.85 6.04
N ARG A 137 -10.42 1.63 5.79
CA ARG A 137 -11.26 0.87 6.72
C ARG A 137 -10.47 -0.12 7.53
N GLN A 138 -9.52 -0.80 6.90
CA GLN A 138 -8.80 -1.91 7.51
C GLN A 138 -7.37 -1.93 7.01
N VAL A 139 -6.46 -2.23 7.95
CA VAL A 139 -5.07 -2.59 7.66
C VAL A 139 -4.78 -3.87 8.42
N TYR A 140 -4.37 -4.90 7.70
CA TYR A 140 -4.06 -6.20 8.26
C TYR A 140 -2.67 -6.65 7.82
N VAL A 141 -1.94 -7.27 8.74
CA VAL A 141 -0.70 -8.00 8.46
C VAL A 141 -0.76 -9.30 9.24
N ALA A 142 -0.54 -10.41 8.52
CA ALA A 142 -0.46 -11.74 9.12
C ALA A 142 0.60 -11.74 10.23
N PRO A 143 0.32 -12.31 11.41
CA PRO A 143 1.17 -12.15 12.58
C PRO A 143 2.65 -12.51 12.35
N ALA A 144 2.92 -13.59 11.60
CA ALA A 144 4.28 -14.02 11.26
C ALA A 144 5.07 -13.00 10.41
N PHE A 145 4.38 -12.10 9.70
CA PHE A 145 4.97 -11.12 8.77
C PHE A 145 5.04 -9.69 9.33
N ARG A 146 4.66 -9.51 10.60
CA ARG A 146 4.77 -8.22 11.28
C ARG A 146 6.23 -7.87 11.56
N ARG A 147 6.48 -6.56 11.65
CA ARG A 147 7.83 -5.97 11.77
C ARG A 147 8.78 -6.27 10.61
N LEU A 148 8.27 -6.82 9.50
CA LEU A 148 9.01 -7.02 8.25
C LEU A 148 8.66 -5.97 7.18
N GLY A 149 8.17 -4.79 7.58
CA GLY A 149 7.84 -3.69 6.64
C GLY A 149 6.56 -3.87 5.80
N VAL A 150 5.87 -5.01 5.89
CA VAL A 150 4.68 -5.34 5.05
C VAL A 150 3.60 -4.27 5.10
N ALA A 151 3.20 -3.79 6.29
CA ALA A 151 2.16 -2.77 6.42
C ALA A 151 2.49 -1.49 5.63
N THR A 152 3.74 -1.04 5.68
CA THR A 152 4.17 0.15 4.92
C THR A 152 4.29 -0.12 3.44
N LYS A 153 4.77 -1.30 3.03
CA LYS A 153 4.85 -1.67 1.61
C LYS A 153 3.45 -1.73 0.97
N VAL A 154 2.49 -2.33 1.67
CA VAL A 154 1.06 -2.33 1.31
C VAL A 154 0.48 -0.93 1.30
N GLY A 155 0.75 -0.10 2.32
CA GLY A 155 0.27 1.28 2.38
C GLY A 155 0.73 2.13 1.19
N TRP A 156 2.01 2.02 0.82
CA TRP A 156 2.54 2.67 -0.39
C TRP A 156 1.89 2.12 -1.66
N ALA A 157 1.70 0.80 -1.74
CA ALA A 157 1.06 0.17 -2.89
C ALA A 157 -0.36 0.71 -3.08
N VAL A 158 -1.18 0.75 -2.03
CA VAL A 158 -2.55 1.29 -2.08
C VAL A 158 -2.56 2.77 -2.43
N ALA A 159 -1.68 3.57 -1.82
CA ALA A 159 -1.62 5.01 -2.13
C ALA A 159 -1.28 5.24 -3.61
N CYS A 160 -0.35 4.45 -4.15
CA CYS A 160 0.03 4.51 -5.56
C CYS A 160 -1.10 4.02 -6.49
N VAL A 161 -1.81 2.95 -6.12
CA VAL A 161 -2.99 2.47 -6.86
C VAL A 161 -4.10 3.50 -6.85
N ALA A 162 -4.49 4.04 -5.70
CA ALA A 162 -5.52 5.07 -5.60
C ALA A 162 -5.15 6.30 -6.44
N ALA A 163 -3.91 6.76 -6.32
CA ALA A 163 -3.36 7.84 -7.12
C ALA A 163 -3.47 7.59 -8.63
N GLY A 164 -2.98 6.44 -9.07
CA GLY A 164 -2.98 6.06 -10.47
C GLY A 164 -4.39 5.90 -11.01
N ARG A 165 -5.32 5.38 -10.21
CA ARG A 165 -6.74 5.23 -10.56
C ARG A 165 -7.52 6.54 -10.55
N GLY A 166 -6.91 7.66 -10.13
CA GLY A 166 -7.60 8.93 -9.96
C GLY A 166 -8.60 8.93 -8.80
N TRP A 167 -8.45 8.01 -7.85
CA TRP A 167 -9.26 7.97 -6.63
C TRP A 167 -8.79 9.02 -5.63
N PRO A 168 -9.67 9.44 -4.68
CA PRO A 168 -9.28 10.36 -3.63
C PRO A 168 -8.05 9.88 -2.85
N ALA A 169 -7.30 10.85 -2.30
CA ALA A 169 -6.18 10.56 -1.43
C ALA A 169 -6.64 9.75 -0.21
N LEU A 170 -5.77 8.85 0.25
CA LEU A 170 -6.09 8.01 1.41
C LEU A 170 -6.17 8.85 2.68
N GLN A 171 -7.15 8.53 3.52
CA GLN A 171 -7.34 9.13 4.83
C GLN A 171 -7.78 8.08 5.84
N ALA A 172 -7.49 8.31 7.12
CA ALA A 172 -7.99 7.49 8.22
C ALA A 172 -9.00 8.29 9.06
N ASP A 173 -9.88 7.60 9.80
CA ASP A 173 -10.89 8.21 10.68
C ASP A 173 -10.46 8.31 12.16
N GLY A 174 -9.24 7.86 12.47
CA GLY A 174 -8.70 7.84 13.83
C GLY A 174 -9.03 6.58 14.65
N GLN A 175 -9.83 5.65 14.12
CA GLN A 175 -10.11 4.36 14.77
C GLN A 175 -8.96 3.38 14.50
N ARG A 176 -8.26 2.95 15.54
CA ARG A 176 -7.09 2.07 15.40
C ARG A 176 -6.97 1.05 16.52
N THR A 177 -6.28 -0.05 16.24
CA THR A 177 -5.80 -1.01 17.24
C THR A 177 -4.52 -0.49 17.90
N ASP A 178 -4.07 -1.10 19.00
CA ASP A 178 -2.81 -0.69 19.65
C ASP A 178 -1.58 -0.98 18.79
N LEU A 179 -1.61 -2.07 18.00
CA LEU A 179 -0.59 -2.35 16.99
C LEU A 179 -0.59 -1.32 15.85
N GLY A 180 -1.77 -0.89 15.41
CA GLY A 180 -1.92 0.15 14.40
C GLY A 180 -1.39 1.49 14.90
N GLU A 181 -1.66 1.82 16.16
CA GLU A 181 -1.15 3.02 16.80
C GLU A 181 0.38 2.98 16.93
N ALA A 182 0.95 1.87 17.41
CA ALA A 182 2.40 1.69 17.48
C ALA A 182 3.07 1.78 16.10
N TRP A 183 2.43 1.23 15.06
CA TRP A 183 2.92 1.33 13.69
C TRP A 183 2.95 2.77 13.17
N VAL A 184 1.92 3.58 13.46
CA VAL A 184 1.87 5.01 13.10
C VAL A 184 2.89 5.80 13.91
N ALA A 185 2.99 5.56 15.22
CA ALA A 185 3.94 6.24 16.11
C ALA A 185 5.40 5.99 15.72
N GLY A 186 5.71 4.79 15.20
CA GLY A 186 7.04 4.45 14.69
C GLY A 186 7.44 5.13 13.37
N ARG A 187 6.54 5.89 12.73
CA ARG A 187 6.83 6.63 11.49
C ARG A 187 7.44 7.99 11.82
N ARG A 188 8.60 8.28 11.23
CA ARG A 188 9.37 9.51 11.48
C ARG A 188 9.03 10.67 10.54
N ASP A 189 8.18 10.46 9.53
CA ASP A 189 8.12 11.33 8.35
C ASP A 189 6.73 11.97 8.10
N GLY A 190 6.64 12.82 7.08
CA GLY A 190 5.43 13.54 6.67
C GLY A 190 4.22 12.67 6.35
N TRP A 191 4.39 11.37 6.17
CA TRP A 191 3.26 10.43 6.15
C TRP A 191 2.35 10.57 7.39
N ARG A 192 2.92 10.84 8.57
CA ARG A 192 2.14 10.98 9.81
C ARG A 192 1.19 12.17 9.77
N THR A 193 1.46 13.22 8.99
CA THR A 193 0.55 14.38 8.92
C THR A 193 -0.75 14.07 8.18
N HIS A 194 -0.81 12.97 7.44
CA HIS A 194 -2.03 12.49 6.77
C HIS A 194 -2.81 11.48 7.61
N VAL A 195 -2.32 11.14 8.80
CA VAL A 195 -2.99 10.22 9.73
C VAL A 195 -3.45 11.02 10.95
N PRO A 196 -4.77 11.23 11.16
CA PRO A 196 -5.23 11.96 12.32
C PRO A 196 -4.88 11.24 13.63
N GLU A 197 -4.89 12.00 14.72
CA GLU A 197 -4.77 11.47 16.07
C GLU A 197 -5.80 10.37 16.34
N ARG A 198 -5.48 9.47 17.28
CA ARG A 198 -6.35 8.34 17.59
C ARG A 198 -7.60 8.86 18.29
N THR A 199 -8.75 8.66 17.67
CA THR A 199 -10.06 9.06 18.21
C THR A 199 -10.77 7.90 18.88
N GLY A 200 -10.37 6.65 18.61
CA GLY A 200 -10.94 5.48 19.26
C GLY A 200 -10.10 4.21 19.14
N TRP A 201 -10.45 3.24 19.98
CA TRP A 201 -9.85 1.92 20.01
C TRP A 201 -10.69 0.94 19.18
N SER A 202 -10.02 0.21 18.29
CA SER A 202 -10.59 -0.92 17.58
C SER A 202 -10.02 -2.24 18.11
N PRO A 203 -10.83 -3.31 18.16
CA PRO A 203 -10.33 -4.62 18.56
C PRO A 203 -9.34 -5.19 17.52
N PRO A 204 -8.39 -6.05 17.95
CA PRO A 204 -7.50 -6.76 17.03
C PRO A 204 -8.30 -7.60 16.02
N MET A 205 -7.85 -7.60 14.76
CA MET A 205 -8.44 -8.41 13.70
C MET A 205 -7.90 -9.85 13.66
N THR A 206 -6.78 -10.11 14.33
CA THR A 206 -6.12 -11.43 14.35
C THR A 206 -6.92 -12.40 15.17
N ARG A 207 -7.22 -13.56 14.58
CA ARG A 207 -7.91 -14.63 15.29
C ARG A 207 -6.93 -15.35 16.23
N PRO A 208 -7.40 -15.91 17.37
CA PRO A 208 -6.52 -16.60 18.31
C PRO A 208 -5.68 -17.71 17.66
N GLU A 209 -6.24 -18.48 16.74
CA GLU A 209 -5.54 -19.56 16.04
C GLU A 209 -4.29 -19.07 15.28
N ASP A 210 -4.34 -17.88 14.70
CA ASP A 210 -3.25 -17.26 13.93
C ASP A 210 -2.08 -16.78 14.82
N THR A 211 -2.23 -16.85 16.15
CA THR A 211 -1.20 -16.45 17.11
C THR A 211 -0.30 -17.59 17.57
N THR A 212 -0.69 -18.83 17.28
CA THR A 212 0.03 -20.03 17.75
C THR A 212 1.44 -20.08 17.16
N GLY A 213 2.46 -20.17 18.01
CA GLY A 213 3.86 -20.23 17.59
C GLY A 213 4.44 -18.90 17.10
N VAL A 214 3.67 -17.81 17.13
CA VAL A 214 4.12 -16.48 16.71
C VAL A 214 4.85 -15.80 17.87
N PRO A 215 6.04 -15.20 17.62
CA PRO A 215 6.76 -14.46 18.66
C PRO A 215 5.90 -13.33 19.26
N ARG A 216 5.93 -13.19 20.59
CA ARG A 216 5.15 -12.17 21.32
C ARG A 216 5.34 -10.74 20.79
N ARG A 217 6.58 -10.38 20.39
CA ARG A 217 6.90 -9.08 19.77
C ARG A 217 6.11 -8.77 18.49
N ASN A 218 5.57 -9.78 17.82
CA ASN A 218 4.74 -9.62 16.64
C ASN A 218 3.25 -9.43 17.03
N LEU A 219 2.85 -9.81 18.24
CA LEU A 219 1.47 -9.75 18.70
C LEU A 219 1.16 -8.48 19.49
N GLU A 220 2.20 -7.84 20.02
CA GLU A 220 2.08 -6.69 20.91
C GLU A 220 2.79 -5.45 20.32
N PRO A 221 2.38 -4.24 20.74
CA PRO A 221 3.17 -3.03 20.51
C PRO A 221 4.60 -3.19 21.03
N ASP A 222 5.57 -2.56 20.34
CA ASP A 222 6.93 -2.50 20.89
C ASP A 222 6.90 -1.66 22.18
N PRO A 223 7.64 -2.05 23.23
CA PRO A 223 7.72 -1.26 24.44
C PRO A 223 8.35 0.11 24.12
N THR A 224 7.65 1.19 24.48
CA THR A 224 8.09 2.58 24.33
C THR A 224 9.24 2.92 25.26
#